data_AF-A0A553ZSB0-F1
#
_entry.id   AF-A0A553ZSB0-F1
#
_cell.length_a   1.000
_cell.length_b   1.000
_cell.length_c   1.000
_cell.angle_alpha   90.00
_cell.angle_beta   90.00
_cell.angle_gamma   90.00
#
_symmetry.space_group_name_H-M   'P 1'
#
loop_
_entity.id
_entity.type
_entity.pdbx_description
1 polymer ?
#
loop_
_entity_poly.entity_id
_entity_poly.type
_entity_poly.pdbx_seq_one_letter_code
_entity_poly.pdbx_strand_id
1 'polypeptide(L)' 'MKKAIAYMRFSSPGQMSGDSLNRQRRLIAEWLKVNSDYYLDTITYEDLGLSAFKGKHAQSGAFSEFLDAI' A
#
# COMPACT_ATOMS: atom_id res chain seq x y z
N MET A 1 -14.14 -16.18 3.56
CA MET A 1 -13.41 -14.92 3.79
C MET A 1 -12.60 -14.63 2.53
N LYS A 2 -12.80 -13.47 1.91
CA LYS A 2 -12.09 -13.00 0.72
C LYS A 2 -10.77 -12.37 1.14
N LYS A 3 -9.76 -12.54 0.29
CA LYS A 3 -8.42 -11.99 0.51
C LYS A 3 -8.36 -10.52 0.05
N ALA A 4 -7.83 -9.63 0.87
CA ALA A 4 -7.50 -8.25 0.51
C ALA A 4 -5.99 -8.06 0.52
N ILE A 5 -5.42 -7.53 -0.57
CA ILE A 5 -4.00 -7.15 -0.65
C ILE A 5 -3.89 -5.64 -0.51
N ALA A 6 -3.03 -5.18 0.39
CA ALA A 6 -2.75 -3.76 0.55
C ALA A 6 -1.50 -3.34 -0.24
N TYR A 7 -1.62 -2.21 -0.94
CA TYR A 7 -0.51 -1.45 -1.50
C TYR A 7 -0.49 -0.06 -0.88
N MET A 8 0.64 0.36 -0.31
CA MET A 8 0.82 1.66 0.35
C MET A 8 2.01 2.41 -0.21
N ARG A 9 1.93 3.75 -0.27
CA ARG A 9 2.99 4.59 -0.88
C ARG A 9 3.10 5.98 -0.27
N PHE A 10 4.30 6.56 -0.30
CA PHE A 10 4.47 8.02 -0.26
C PHE A 10 5.65 8.47 -1.15
N SER A 11 5.67 9.74 -1.54
CA SER A 11 6.46 10.19 -2.70
C SER A 11 7.92 10.51 -2.42
N SER A 12 8.27 10.92 -1.21
CA SER A 12 9.62 11.39 -0.87
C SER A 12 10.13 10.78 0.43
N PRO A 13 11.41 10.39 0.54
CA PRO A 13 11.97 9.81 1.76
C PRO A 13 11.81 10.70 3.00
N GLY A 14 11.86 12.03 2.84
CA GLY A 14 11.62 12.97 3.93
C GLY A 14 10.24 12.89 4.58
N GLN A 15 9.27 12.20 3.95
CA GLN A 15 7.95 11.94 4.53
C GLN A 15 7.92 10.73 5.48
N MET A 16 9.04 9.99 5.62
CA MET A 16 9.15 8.86 6.55
C MET A 16 8.85 9.23 8.00
N SER A 17 9.20 10.44 8.42
CA SER A 17 8.90 10.97 9.76
C SER A 17 7.46 11.51 9.89
N GLY A 18 6.71 11.56 8.78
CA GLY A 18 5.32 11.99 8.75
C GLY A 18 4.33 10.86 9.02
N ASP A 19 3.05 11.20 9.05
CA ASP A 19 1.96 10.27 9.39
C ASP A 19 1.38 9.52 8.16
N SER A 20 1.98 9.66 6.97
CA SER A 20 1.39 9.14 5.73
C SER A 20 1.14 7.63 5.77
N LEU A 21 2.12 6.85 6.24
CA LEU A 21 2.02 5.40 6.33
C LEU A 21 1.04 4.95 7.42
N ASN A 22 1.11 5.60 8.59
CA ASN A 22 0.20 5.33 9.70
C ASN A 22 -1.26 5.65 9.34
N ARG A 23 -1.52 6.77 8.65
CA ARG A 23 -2.84 7.12 8.14
C ARG A 23 -3.37 6.07 7.16
N GLN A 24 -2.53 5.59 6.24
CA GLN A 24 -2.92 4.53 5.29
C GLN A 24 -3.28 3.22 6.03
N ARG A 25 -2.48 2.82 7.03
CA ARG A 25 -2.78 1.65 7.87
C ARG A 25 -4.10 1.79 8.63
N ARG A 26 -4.39 2.98 9.17
CA ARG A 26 -5.67 3.26 9.85
C ARG A 26 -6.85 3.14 8.88
N LEU A 27 -6.74 3.71 7.68
CA LEU A 27 -7.79 3.61 6.65
C LEU A 27 -8.05 2.16 6.22
N ILE A 28 -7.01 1.35 6.08
CA ILE A 28 -7.14 -0.09 5.79
C ILE A 28 -7.89 -0.79 6.94
N ALA A 29 -7.51 -0.53 8.19
CA ALA A 29 -8.17 -1.11 9.35
C ALA A 29 -9.65 -0.69 9.46
N GLU A 30 -9.97 0.58 9.18
CA GLU A 30 -11.35 1.08 9.14
C GLU A 30 -12.17 0.44 8.02
N TRP A 31 -11.58 0.29 6.83
CA TRP A 31 -12.23 -0.39 5.72
C TRP A 31 -12.56 -1.85 6.05
N LEU A 32 -11.64 -2.58 6.70
CA LEU A 32 -11.86 -3.97 7.12
C LEU A 32 -12.97 -4.11 8.17
N LYS A 33 -13.17 -3.12 9.04
CA LYS A 33 -14.26 -3.13 10.04
C LYS A 33 -15.64 -3.16 9.40
N VAL A 34 -15.80 -2.51 8.24
CA VAL A 34 -17.09 -2.42 7.53
C VAL A 34 -17.21 -3.43 6.39
N ASN A 35 -16.15 -4.17 6.07
CA ASN A 35 -16.09 -5.21 5.04
C ASN A 35 -15.66 -6.55 5.67
N SER A 36 -16.50 -7.09 6.55
CA SER A 36 -16.18 -8.28 7.36
C SER A 36 -16.04 -9.58 6.57
N ASP A 37 -16.45 -9.61 5.30
CA ASP A 37 -16.20 -10.73 4.41
C ASP A 37 -14.76 -10.78 3.90
N TYR A 38 -13.94 -9.75 4.13
CA TYR A 38 -12.53 -9.70 3.77
C TYR A 38 -11.60 -9.88 4.97
N TYR A 39 -10.41 -10.43 4.71
CA TYR A 39 -9.26 -10.38 5.62
C TYR A 39 -8.08 -9.71 4.90
N LEU A 40 -7.28 -8.95 5.64
CA LEU A 40 -6.03 -8.43 5.12
C LEU A 40 -5.01 -9.56 5.06
N ASP A 41 -4.46 -9.81 3.87
CA ASP A 41 -3.42 -10.81 3.68
C ASP A 41 -2.10 -10.38 4.33
N THR A 42 -1.27 -11.36 4.66
CA THR A 42 0.09 -11.12 5.18
C THR A 42 1.00 -10.50 4.12
N ILE A 43 0.71 -10.70 2.84
CA ILE A 43 1.42 -10.05 1.74
C ILE A 43 0.90 -8.63 1.59
N THR A 44 1.76 -7.64 1.87
CA THR A 44 1.50 -6.22 1.61
C THR A 44 2.66 -5.59 0.88
N TYR A 45 2.35 -4.68 -0.04
CA TYR A 45 3.32 -4.01 -0.89
C TYR A 45 3.50 -2.56 -0.45
N GLU A 46 4.73 -2.09 -0.33
CA GLU A 46 5.03 -0.74 0.17
C GLU A 46 6.08 -0.05 -0.70
N ASP A 47 5.74 1.13 -1.22
CA ASP A 47 6.65 2.01 -1.96
C ASP A 47 6.91 3.29 -1.15
N LEU A 48 7.83 3.19 -0.18
CA LEU A 48 8.11 4.27 0.77
C LEU A 48 9.17 5.23 0.20
N GLY A 49 8.78 6.47 -0.06
CA GLY A 49 9.67 7.49 -0.62
C GLY A 49 9.86 7.38 -2.12
N LEU A 50 8.94 6.70 -2.81
CA LEU A 50 8.95 6.51 -4.25
C LEU A 50 7.84 7.33 -4.90
N SER A 51 8.25 8.33 -5.69
CA SER A 51 7.32 9.21 -6.39
C SER A 51 6.57 8.48 -7.51
N ALA A 52 5.26 8.75 -7.60
CA ALA A 52 4.43 8.30 -8.71
C ALA A 52 4.46 9.22 -9.94
N PHE A 53 5.07 10.40 -9.84
CA PHE A 53 4.99 11.42 -10.90
C PHE A 53 5.49 10.94 -12.27
N LYS A 54 6.56 10.14 -12.30
CA LYS A 54 7.12 9.55 -13.53
C LYS A 54 6.78 8.06 -13.69
N GLY A 55 5.88 7.51 -12.87
CA GLY A 55 5.51 6.09 -12.92
C GLY A 55 6.59 5.11 -12.43
N LYS A 56 7.67 5.57 -11.77
CA LYS A 56 8.77 4.69 -11.33
C LYS A 56 8.29 3.52 -10.44
N HIS A 57 7.31 3.77 -9.58
CA HIS A 57 6.68 2.73 -8.75
C HIS A 57 6.07 1.58 -9.56
N ALA A 58 5.47 1.87 -10.72
CA ALA A 58 4.87 0.86 -11.60
C ALA A 58 5.88 0.15 -12.49
N GLN A 59 7.10 0.69 -12.65
CA GLN A 59 8.14 0.11 -13.49
C GLN A 59 9.12 -0.76 -12.69
N SER A 60 9.36 -0.41 -11.43
CA SER A 60 10.40 -1.05 -10.61
C SER A 60 10.15 -0.97 -9.11
N GLY A 61 8.97 -0.53 -8.67
CA GLY A 61 8.61 -0.50 -7.26
C GLY A 61 7.82 -1.73 -6.85
N ALA A 62 7.43 -1.79 -5.58
CA ALA A 62 6.55 -2.83 -5.05
C ALA A 62 5.20 -2.87 -5.79
N PHE A 63 4.76 -1.75 -6.39
CA PHE A 63 3.58 -1.77 -7.26
C PHE A 63 3.77 -2.62 -8.51
N SER A 64 4.96 -2.60 -9.12
CA SER A 64 5.27 -3.48 -10.26
C SER A 64 5.15 -4.95 -9.85
N GLU A 65 5.76 -5.32 -8.73
CA GLU A 65 5.69 -6.68 -8.18
C GLU A 65 4.25 -7.10 -7.85
N PHE A 66 3.43 -6.16 -7.37
CA PHE A 66 2.02 -6.40 -7.13
C PHE A 66 1.26 -6.67 -8.44
N LEU A 67 1.51 -5.88 -9.49
CA LEU A 67 0.88 -6.05 -10.79
C LEU A 67 1.28 -7.37 -11.48
N ASP A 68 2.52 -7.81 -11.31
CA ASP A 68 2.99 -9.08 -11.86
C ASP A 68 2.41 -10.30 -11.13
N ALA A 69 1.94 -10.11 -9.90
CA ALA A 69 1.41 -11.17 -9.04
C ALA A 69 -0.11 -11.40 -9.15
N ILE A 70 -0.82 -10.59 -9.95
CA ILE A 70 -2.28 -10.67 -10.17
C ILE A 70 -2.65 -11.13 -11.57
#